data_AF-A0A2V8CUW5-F1
#
_entry.id   AF-A0A2V8CUW5-F1
#
_cell.length_a   1.000
_cell.length_b   1.000
_cell.length_c   1.000
_cell.angle_alpha   90.00
_cell.angle_beta   90.00
_cell.angle_gamma   90.00
#
_symmetry.space_group_name_H-M   'P 1'
#
loop_
_entity.id
_entity.type
_entity.pdbx_description
1 polymer ?
#
loop_
_entity_poly.entity_id
_entity_poly.type
_entity_poly.pdbx_seq_one_letter_code
_entity_poly.pdbx_strand_id
1 'polypeptide(L)'
;MAVRSSLATRWRSRPAAPEPFSSTSTFGRSRSSARAACWLRAMVDKTLLASKVASVRDAVARIRSVLPEAHDIADRTTREVVVLNLFVALQECVSLAAHWLADEGLDIPQTYGELFRRLGEHGIIPADLAQRLAAASGLRNLVAHQYGVLDWKRVHAIASERLDDLLAFCDRLASRAAKEV
;
A
#
# COMPACT_ATOMS: atom_id res chain seq x y z
N MET A 1 -15.32 -8.41 63.99
CA MET A 1 -16.37 -7.46 64.39
C MET A 1 -15.84 -6.05 64.11
N ALA A 2 -16.46 -5.30 63.18
CA ALA A 2 -16.05 -3.98 62.63
C ALA A 2 -14.69 -3.99 61.87
N VAL A 3 -14.49 -3.33 60.72
CA VAL A 3 -14.65 -1.90 60.45
C VAL A 3 -15.08 -1.64 58.98
N ARG A 4 -15.89 -0.59 58.80
CA ARG A 4 -16.48 -0.04 57.56
C ARG A 4 -15.46 0.73 56.70
N SER A 5 -15.70 0.83 55.38
CA SER A 5 -15.39 2.01 54.53
C SER A 5 -15.89 1.72 53.09
N SER A 6 -17.13 2.06 52.70
CA SER A 6 -17.55 3.31 52.05
C SER A 6 -16.58 3.86 50.99
N LEU A 7 -17.00 3.92 49.73
CA LEU A 7 -17.20 5.18 48.98
C LEU A 7 -17.81 4.89 47.61
N ALA A 8 -19.07 5.30 47.46
CA ALA A 8 -19.80 5.36 46.20
C ALA A 8 -19.45 6.67 45.47
N THR A 9 -19.07 6.60 44.20
CA THR A 9 -18.91 7.80 43.35
C THR A 9 -20.09 7.91 42.39
N ARG A 10 -20.97 8.84 42.75
CA ARG A 10 -22.24 9.19 42.11
C ARG A 10 -21.98 10.08 40.89
N TRP A 11 -22.15 9.55 39.68
CA TRP A 11 -22.22 10.36 38.46
C TRP A 11 -23.51 11.18 38.48
N ARG A 12 -23.39 12.50 38.37
CA ARG A 12 -24.51 13.45 38.49
C ARG A 12 -24.72 14.11 37.12
N SER A 13 -25.82 13.74 36.46
CA SER A 13 -26.34 14.40 35.25
C SER A 13 -26.88 15.80 35.58
N ARG A 14 -26.70 16.77 34.67
CA ARG A 14 -27.51 18.00 34.62
C ARG A 14 -27.88 18.38 33.16
N PRO A 15 -29.00 19.10 32.95
CA PRO A 15 -29.76 19.15 31.70
C PRO A 15 -29.54 20.42 30.85
N ALA A 16 -30.28 20.50 29.74
CA ALA A 16 -30.08 21.27 28.51
C ALA A 16 -30.55 22.76 28.47
N ALA A 17 -29.99 23.48 27.46
CA ALA A 17 -30.53 24.59 26.63
C ALA A 17 -30.80 25.97 27.30
N PRO A 18 -30.71 27.15 26.60
CA PRO A 18 -31.23 27.41 25.24
C PRO A 18 -30.39 28.30 24.27
N GLU A 19 -30.70 28.21 22.97
CA GLU A 19 -30.39 29.18 21.89
C GLU A 19 -31.35 30.39 21.97
N PRO A 20 -31.04 31.59 21.43
CA PRO A 20 -31.56 31.87 20.07
C PRO A 20 -30.89 33.01 19.23
N PHE A 21 -31.41 33.11 17.98
CA PHE A 21 -31.58 34.28 17.09
C PHE A 21 -30.47 34.73 16.10
N SER A 22 -30.70 34.34 14.84
CA SER A 22 -30.87 35.16 13.61
C SER A 22 -29.78 36.07 13.02
N SER A 23 -29.49 35.74 11.76
CA SER A 23 -29.34 36.62 10.58
C SER A 23 -28.41 37.83 10.67
N THR A 24 -27.26 37.73 9.99
CA THR A 24 -26.80 38.83 9.13
C THR A 24 -26.02 38.24 7.94
N SER A 25 -26.63 38.33 6.77
CA SER A 25 -25.97 38.26 5.47
C SER A 25 -24.89 39.34 5.41
N THR A 26 -23.63 38.94 5.27
CA THR A 26 -22.59 39.81 4.74
C THR A 26 -22.01 39.17 3.49
N PHE A 27 -22.24 39.84 2.38
CA PHE A 27 -21.74 39.54 1.05
C PHE A 27 -20.21 39.68 1.06
N GLY A 28 -19.51 38.59 1.37
CA GLY A 28 -18.05 38.51 1.29
C GLY A 28 -17.60 38.17 -0.13
N ARG A 29 -17.43 39.21 -0.95
CA ARG A 29 -16.86 39.12 -2.30
C ARG A 29 -15.45 38.49 -2.25
N SER A 30 -15.29 37.38 -2.96
CA SER A 30 -14.10 36.92 -3.67
C SER A 30 -12.74 37.26 -3.04
N ARG A 31 -12.13 36.24 -2.43
CA ARG A 31 -10.71 35.92 -2.68
C ARG A 31 -10.62 34.45 -3.06
N SER A 32 -10.95 34.16 -4.30
CA SER A 32 -10.33 33.04 -5.02
C SER A 32 -8.85 33.38 -5.17
N SER A 33 -8.08 33.17 -4.09
CA SER A 33 -6.63 33.10 -4.23
C SER A 33 -6.36 31.79 -4.95
N ALA A 34 -6.01 31.92 -6.22
CA ALA A 34 -5.45 30.88 -7.03
C ALA A 34 -4.40 30.09 -6.22
N ARG A 35 -4.77 28.89 -5.77
CA ARG A 35 -3.82 27.76 -5.66
C ARG A 35 -3.73 27.04 -7.01
N ALA A 36 -3.84 27.81 -8.10
CA ALA A 36 -3.79 27.35 -9.48
C ALA A 36 -2.39 27.52 -10.09
N ALA A 37 -1.33 27.59 -9.27
CA ALA A 37 0.03 27.73 -9.78
C ALA A 37 1.01 26.99 -8.87
N CYS A 38 1.23 25.71 -9.17
CA CYS A 38 2.49 24.98 -9.13
C CYS A 38 2.28 23.50 -8.68
N TRP A 39 1.80 22.68 -9.62
CA TRP A 39 2.28 21.30 -9.73
C TRP A 39 2.82 21.17 -11.16
N LEU A 40 3.92 21.89 -11.43
CA LEU A 40 4.72 21.70 -12.63
C LEU A 40 5.19 20.24 -12.62
N ARG A 41 4.56 19.38 -13.45
CA ARG A 41 4.86 17.95 -13.69
C ARG A 41 5.52 17.31 -12.47
N ALA A 42 4.72 16.86 -11.51
CA ALA A 42 5.24 16.03 -10.44
C ALA A 42 5.85 14.78 -11.10
N MET A 43 7.18 14.80 -11.11
CA MET A 43 8.02 13.82 -11.76
C MET A 43 8.41 12.85 -10.66
N VAL A 44 8.15 11.57 -10.90
CA VAL A 44 8.53 10.50 -9.98
C VAL A 44 10.00 10.65 -9.61
N ASP A 45 10.31 10.66 -8.31
CA ASP A 45 11.69 10.76 -7.83
C ASP A 45 12.48 9.56 -8.35
N LYS A 46 13.36 9.82 -9.31
CA LYS A 46 14.18 8.80 -9.99
C LYS A 46 15.07 8.04 -9.00
N THR A 47 15.55 8.69 -7.95
CA THR A 47 16.40 8.08 -6.94
C THR A 47 15.58 7.13 -6.08
N LEU A 48 14.38 7.57 -5.67
CA LEU A 48 13.45 6.72 -4.93
C LEU A 48 13.02 5.52 -5.79
N LEU A 49 12.62 5.75 -7.05
CA LEU A 49 12.26 4.70 -7.99
C LEU A 49 13.39 3.69 -8.15
N ALA A 50 14.62 4.14 -8.43
CA ALA A 50 15.77 3.27 -8.60
C ALA A 50 16.07 2.44 -7.34
N SER A 51 16.01 3.06 -6.16
CA SER A 51 16.21 2.39 -4.87
C SER A 51 15.16 1.30 -4.63
N LYS A 52 13.88 1.61 -4.88
CA LYS A 52 12.77 0.67 -4.70
C LYS A 52 12.81 -0.48 -5.71
N VAL A 53 13.14 -0.19 -6.97
CA VAL A 53 13.35 -1.21 -8.01
C VAL A 53 14.52 -2.14 -7.64
N ALA A 54 15.62 -1.60 -7.11
CA ALA A 54 16.73 -2.42 -6.65
C ALA A 54 16.32 -3.35 -5.49
N SER A 55 15.55 -2.85 -4.53
CA SER A 55 14.99 -3.64 -3.41
C SER A 55 14.10 -4.80 -3.91
N VAL A 56 13.20 -4.53 -4.87
CA VAL A 56 12.36 -5.58 -5.49
C VAL A 56 13.21 -6.63 -6.19
N ARG A 57 14.21 -6.20 -6.98
CA ARG A 57 15.08 -7.12 -7.73
C ARG A 57 15.91 -8.00 -6.80
N ASP A 58 16.46 -7.44 -5.73
CA ASP A 58 17.22 -8.20 -4.73
C ASP A 58 16.33 -9.24 -4.03
N ALA A 59 15.14 -8.83 -3.59
CA ALA A 59 14.18 -9.75 -2.98
C ALA A 59 13.79 -10.89 -3.92
N VAL A 60 13.49 -10.60 -5.19
CA VAL A 60 13.19 -11.63 -6.20
C VAL A 60 14.39 -12.55 -6.44
N ALA A 61 15.60 -12.01 -6.54
CA ALA A 61 16.82 -12.80 -6.69
C ALA A 61 17.04 -13.73 -5.49
N ARG A 62 16.75 -13.24 -4.28
CA ARG A 62 16.87 -14.02 -3.04
C ARG A 62 15.85 -15.14 -2.96
N ILE A 63 14.62 -14.93 -3.43
CA ILE A 63 13.62 -16.00 -3.53
C ILE A 63 14.13 -17.06 -4.51
N ARG A 64 14.52 -16.65 -5.71
CA ARG A 64 14.99 -17.56 -6.77
C ARG A 64 16.19 -18.41 -6.37
N SER A 65 17.09 -17.90 -5.51
CA SER A 65 18.28 -18.63 -5.10
C SER A 65 18.02 -19.74 -4.07
N VAL A 66 16.88 -19.71 -3.38
CA VAL A 66 16.52 -20.70 -2.34
C VAL A 66 15.26 -21.48 -2.66
N LEU A 67 14.44 -21.03 -3.61
CA LEU A 67 13.16 -21.64 -3.94
C LEU A 67 13.39 -23.04 -4.54
N PRO A 68 12.87 -24.10 -3.90
CA PRO A 68 12.99 -25.45 -4.44
C PRO A 68 12.03 -25.68 -5.61
N GLU A 69 12.32 -26.68 -6.45
CA GLU A 69 11.40 -27.10 -7.54
C GLU A 69 10.06 -27.61 -7.01
N ALA A 70 10.09 -28.37 -5.91
CA ALA A 70 8.91 -28.92 -5.26
C ALA A 70 8.66 -28.25 -3.90
N HIS A 71 7.39 -28.06 -3.53
CA HIS A 71 7.04 -27.37 -2.30
C HIS A 71 7.39 -28.18 -1.03
N ASP A 72 7.44 -29.50 -1.09
CA ASP A 72 7.53 -30.42 0.05
C ASP A 72 8.94 -30.51 0.63
N ILE A 73 9.96 -30.24 -0.18
CA ILE A 73 11.37 -30.30 0.20
C ILE A 73 11.91 -29.05 0.89
N ALA A 74 11.10 -27.98 1.03
CA ALA A 74 11.53 -26.75 1.68
C ALA A 74 11.65 -26.90 3.20
N ASP A 75 12.85 -26.66 3.75
CA ASP A 75 13.09 -26.55 5.19
C ASP A 75 12.54 -25.24 5.77
N ARG A 76 12.56 -25.10 7.10
CA ARG A 76 12.02 -23.91 7.77
C ARG A 76 12.70 -22.62 7.30
N THR A 77 14.03 -22.62 7.21
CA THR A 77 14.81 -21.45 6.84
C THR A 77 14.47 -20.99 5.42
N THR A 78 14.37 -21.91 4.48
CA THR A 78 13.98 -21.64 3.09
C THR A 78 12.60 -21.00 3.05
N ARG A 79 11.63 -21.55 3.79
CA ARG A 79 10.28 -20.99 3.85
C ARG A 79 10.27 -19.55 4.37
N GLU A 80 10.98 -19.31 5.47
CA GLU A 80 11.07 -17.98 6.09
C GLU A 80 11.74 -16.97 5.14
N VAL A 81 12.81 -17.36 4.45
CA VAL A 81 13.48 -16.50 3.44
C VAL A 81 12.53 -16.17 2.30
N VAL A 82 11.82 -17.15 1.74
CA VAL A 82 10.88 -16.91 0.64
C VAL A 82 9.74 -15.99 1.08
N VAL A 83 9.14 -16.26 2.24
CA VAL A 83 8.02 -15.47 2.76
C VAL A 83 8.44 -14.02 3.02
N LEU A 84 9.58 -13.81 3.68
CA LEU A 84 10.07 -12.46 3.98
C LEU A 84 10.34 -11.67 2.70
N ASN A 85 11.06 -12.26 1.73
CA ASN A 85 11.41 -11.55 0.50
C ASN A 85 10.18 -11.29 -0.38
N LEU A 86 9.20 -12.19 -0.38
CA LEU A 86 7.94 -11.96 -1.09
C LEU A 86 7.14 -10.81 -0.46
N PHE A 87 7.14 -10.72 0.87
CA PHE A 87 6.57 -9.58 1.58
C PHE A 87 7.29 -8.27 1.23
N VAL A 88 8.62 -8.26 1.25
CA VAL A 88 9.44 -7.08 0.87
C VAL A 88 9.11 -6.64 -0.56
N ALA A 89 9.18 -7.54 -1.54
CA ALA A 89 8.95 -7.21 -2.94
C ALA A 89 7.54 -6.63 -3.17
N LEU A 90 6.51 -7.23 -2.57
CA LEU A 90 5.13 -6.73 -2.66
C LEU A 90 4.95 -5.38 -1.97
N GLN A 91 5.55 -5.19 -0.79
CA GLN A 91 5.49 -3.93 -0.06
C GLN A 91 6.12 -2.79 -0.86
N GLU A 92 7.25 -3.04 -1.52
CA GLU A 92 7.91 -2.02 -2.34
C GLU A 92 7.12 -1.72 -3.62
N CYS A 93 6.48 -2.71 -4.23
CA CYS A 93 5.55 -2.47 -5.35
C CYS A 93 4.36 -1.60 -4.92
N VAL A 94 3.80 -1.84 -3.73
CA VAL A 94 2.72 -1.02 -3.15
C VAL A 94 3.19 0.41 -2.89
N SER A 95 4.37 0.58 -2.31
CA SER A 95 4.94 1.90 -2.04
C SER A 95 5.20 2.68 -3.34
N LEU A 96 5.70 2.00 -4.38
CA LEU A 96 5.86 2.58 -5.72
C LEU A 96 4.51 2.99 -6.33
N ALA A 97 3.50 2.14 -6.23
CA ALA A 97 2.18 2.45 -6.77
C ALA A 97 1.55 3.68 -6.09
N ALA A 98 1.63 3.75 -4.76
CA ALA A 98 1.13 4.89 -4.00
C ALA A 98 1.89 6.19 -4.33
N HIS A 99 3.21 6.13 -4.44
CA HIS A 99 4.02 7.28 -4.80
C HIS A 99 3.69 7.78 -6.21
N TRP A 100 3.57 6.86 -7.18
CA TRP A 100 3.22 7.22 -8.56
C TRP A 100 1.86 7.89 -8.67
N LEU A 101 0.83 7.36 -7.99
CA LEU A 101 -0.50 7.99 -7.98
C LEU A 101 -0.46 9.38 -7.34
N ALA A 102 0.30 9.55 -6.26
CA ALA A 102 0.47 10.84 -5.61
C ALA A 102 1.11 11.87 -6.54
N ASP A 103 2.14 11.48 -7.30
CA ASP A 103 2.83 12.35 -8.24
C ASP A 103 1.95 12.71 -9.45
N GLU A 104 1.12 11.80 -9.94
CA GLU A 104 0.14 12.10 -10.99
C GLU A 104 -1.03 12.97 -10.47
N GLY A 105 -1.04 13.33 -9.17
CA GLY A 105 -2.12 14.10 -8.55
C GLY A 105 -3.43 13.34 -8.44
N LEU A 106 -3.36 12.00 -8.48
CA LEU A 106 -4.51 11.10 -8.43
C LEU A 106 -4.86 10.76 -6.98
N ASP A 107 -6.14 10.43 -6.75
CA ASP A 107 -6.60 9.95 -5.45
C ASP A 107 -5.88 8.64 -5.09
N ILE A 108 -5.53 8.48 -3.81
CA ILE A 108 -4.80 7.32 -3.31
C ILE A 108 -5.78 6.41 -2.56
N PRO A 109 -6.16 5.25 -3.14
CA PRO A 109 -7.05 4.31 -2.50
C PRO A 109 -6.56 3.80 -1.14
N GLN A 110 -7.51 3.42 -0.29
CA GLN A 110 -7.24 2.85 1.03
C GLN A 110 -6.75 1.40 0.99
N THR A 111 -6.96 0.68 -0.13
CA THR A 111 -6.58 -0.73 -0.26
C THR A 111 -5.46 -0.90 -1.27
N TYR A 112 -4.53 -1.81 -0.97
CA TYR A 112 -3.37 -2.05 -1.82
C TYR A 112 -3.73 -2.58 -3.21
N GLY A 113 -4.76 -3.43 -3.31
CA GLY A 113 -5.22 -3.93 -4.60
C GLY A 113 -5.77 -2.83 -5.49
N GLU A 114 -6.42 -1.83 -4.88
CA GLU A 114 -6.99 -0.70 -5.60
C GLU A 114 -5.91 0.25 -6.13
N LEU A 115 -4.76 0.39 -5.45
CA LEU A 115 -3.61 1.13 -5.99
C LEU A 115 -3.23 0.61 -7.39
N PHE A 116 -3.07 -0.71 -7.53
CA PHE A 116 -2.71 -1.31 -8.82
C PHE A 116 -3.81 -1.15 -9.87
N ARG A 117 -5.08 -1.27 -9.47
CA ARG A 117 -6.22 -1.05 -10.39
C ARG A 117 -6.23 0.37 -10.92
N ARG A 118 -6.05 1.39 -10.07
CA ARG A 118 -5.95 2.79 -10.48
C ARG A 118 -4.82 3.00 -11.49
N LEU A 119 -3.64 2.43 -11.25
CA LEU A 119 -2.56 2.52 -12.23
C LEU A 119 -2.93 1.93 -13.60
N GLY A 120 -3.70 0.83 -13.61
CA GLY A 120 -4.24 0.24 -14.83
C GLY A 120 -5.29 1.13 -15.52
N GLU A 121 -6.22 1.70 -14.76
CA GLU A 121 -7.27 2.61 -15.27
C GLU A 121 -6.68 3.84 -15.97
N HIS A 122 -5.58 4.38 -15.41
CA HIS A 122 -4.87 5.53 -15.97
C HIS A 122 -3.83 5.16 -17.04
N GLY A 123 -3.73 3.88 -17.43
CA GLY A 123 -2.81 3.41 -18.48
C GLY A 123 -1.34 3.53 -18.11
N ILE A 124 -1.01 3.63 -16.82
CA ILE A 124 0.36 3.68 -16.32
C ILE A 124 1.01 2.29 -16.44
N ILE A 125 0.21 1.25 -16.18
CA ILE A 125 0.57 -0.15 -16.42
C ILE A 125 -0.54 -0.86 -17.21
N PRO A 126 -0.24 -1.97 -17.91
CA PRO A 126 -1.27 -2.79 -18.56
C PRO A 126 -2.34 -3.27 -17.57
N ALA A 127 -3.61 -3.25 -17.99
CA ALA A 127 -4.74 -3.61 -17.13
C ALA A 127 -4.69 -5.07 -16.64
N ASP A 128 -4.16 -5.99 -17.45
CA ASP A 128 -3.95 -7.38 -17.08
C ASP A 128 -2.90 -7.50 -15.96
N LEU A 129 -1.79 -6.75 -16.06
CA LEU A 129 -0.76 -6.69 -15.02
C LEU A 129 -1.30 -6.07 -13.73
N ALA A 130 -2.07 -4.99 -13.84
CA ALA A 130 -2.75 -4.38 -12.70
C ALA A 130 -3.63 -5.36 -11.92
N GLN A 131 -4.46 -6.15 -12.62
CA GLN A 131 -5.31 -7.17 -11.99
C GLN A 131 -4.47 -8.26 -11.31
N ARG A 132 -3.38 -8.70 -11.95
CA ARG A 132 -2.48 -9.72 -11.39
C ARG A 132 -1.79 -9.24 -10.11
N LEU A 133 -1.28 -8.02 -10.10
CA LEU A 133 -0.66 -7.40 -8.91
C LEU A 133 -1.67 -7.12 -7.80
N ALA A 134 -2.89 -6.69 -8.16
CA ALA A 134 -3.96 -6.48 -7.20
C ALA A 134 -4.28 -7.79 -6.45
N ALA A 135 -4.35 -8.92 -7.15
CA ALA A 135 -4.52 -10.23 -6.52
C ALA A 135 -3.33 -10.62 -5.61
N ALA A 136 -2.10 -10.33 -6.05
CA ALA A 136 -0.89 -10.60 -5.27
C ALA A 136 -0.79 -9.75 -3.99
N SER A 137 -1.35 -8.54 -3.97
CA SER A 137 -1.41 -7.68 -2.78
C SER A 137 -2.14 -8.33 -1.59
N GLY A 138 -3.08 -9.24 -1.85
CA GLY A 138 -3.75 -10.01 -0.79
C GLY A 138 -2.80 -10.94 -0.03
N LEU A 139 -1.77 -11.47 -0.70
CA LEU A 139 -0.75 -12.29 -0.03
C LEU A 139 0.06 -11.47 0.96
N ARG A 140 0.44 -10.24 0.61
CA ARG A 140 1.14 -9.33 1.53
C ARG A 140 0.35 -9.14 2.83
N ASN A 141 -0.97 -8.99 2.74
CA ASN A 141 -1.84 -8.85 3.91
C ASN A 141 -1.90 -10.13 4.74
N LEU A 142 -1.95 -11.29 4.07
CA LEU A 142 -1.92 -12.59 4.73
C LEU A 142 -0.62 -12.79 5.51
N VAL A 143 0.53 -12.48 4.89
CA VAL A 143 1.85 -12.60 5.53
C VAL A 143 1.98 -11.63 6.71
N ALA A 144 1.48 -10.39 6.60
CA ALA A 144 1.57 -9.38 7.64
C ALA A 144 0.71 -9.69 8.89
N HIS A 145 -0.50 -10.22 8.68
CA HIS A 145 -1.52 -10.29 9.75
C HIS A 145 -1.86 -11.72 10.18
N GLN A 146 -1.51 -12.73 9.39
CA GLN A 146 -1.94 -14.12 9.61
C GLN A 146 -0.76 -15.11 9.48
N TYR A 147 0.44 -14.70 9.87
CA TYR A 147 1.69 -15.47 9.70
C TYR A 147 1.59 -16.94 10.16
N GLY A 148 0.84 -17.23 11.23
CA GLY A 148 0.64 -18.60 11.75
C GLY A 148 -0.28 -19.50 10.92
N VAL A 149 -1.01 -18.96 9.93
CA VAL A 149 -1.99 -19.68 9.09
C VAL A 149 -1.54 -19.74 7.64
N LEU A 150 -0.28 -19.37 7.35
CA LEU A 150 0.22 -19.27 5.99
C LEU A 150 0.39 -20.66 5.36
N ASP A 151 -0.42 -20.96 4.34
CA ASP A 151 -0.26 -22.17 3.53
C ASP A 151 0.98 -22.07 2.64
N TRP A 152 2.01 -22.83 2.98
CA TRP A 152 3.26 -22.89 2.23
C TRP A 152 3.06 -23.29 0.77
N LYS A 153 2.12 -24.20 0.46
CA LYS A 153 1.88 -24.61 -0.94
C LYS A 153 1.46 -23.43 -1.79
N ARG A 154 0.60 -22.56 -1.23
CA ARG A 154 0.15 -21.34 -1.89
C ARG A 154 1.28 -20.32 -2.05
N VAL A 155 2.15 -20.16 -1.04
CA VAL A 155 3.32 -19.28 -1.13
C VAL A 155 4.28 -19.76 -2.22
N HIS A 156 4.58 -21.05 -2.24
CA HIS A 156 5.47 -21.67 -3.22
C HIS A 156 4.95 -21.50 -4.65
N ALA A 157 3.65 -21.72 -4.89
CA ALA A 157 3.05 -21.49 -6.20
C ALA A 157 3.21 -20.04 -6.69
N ILE A 158 2.93 -19.07 -5.81
CA ILE A 158 3.08 -17.64 -6.15
C ILE A 158 4.55 -17.29 -6.40
N ALA A 159 5.46 -17.78 -5.56
CA ALA A 159 6.89 -17.57 -5.71
C ALA A 159 7.47 -18.24 -6.97
N SER A 160 6.86 -19.31 -7.46
CA SER A 160 7.32 -20.01 -8.67
C SER A 160 6.79 -19.36 -9.95
N GLU A 161 5.55 -18.86 -9.93
CA GLU A 161 4.84 -18.46 -11.16
C GLU A 161 4.76 -16.95 -11.37
N ARG A 162 4.85 -16.14 -10.29
CA ARG A 162 4.35 -14.76 -10.32
C ARG A 162 5.39 -13.69 -9.96
N LEU A 163 6.64 -14.07 -9.70
CA LEU A 163 7.70 -13.09 -9.43
C LEU A 163 7.96 -12.16 -10.62
N ASP A 164 7.75 -12.65 -11.84
CA ASP A 164 7.93 -11.86 -13.06
C ASP A 164 6.90 -10.75 -13.21
N ASP A 165 5.71 -10.87 -12.60
CA ASP A 165 4.73 -9.77 -12.55
C ASP A 165 5.33 -8.57 -11.79
N LEU A 166 6.08 -8.80 -10.70
CA LEU A 166 6.71 -7.75 -9.89
C LEU A 166 7.84 -7.06 -10.66
N LEU A 167 8.64 -7.84 -11.41
CA LEU A 167 9.70 -7.29 -12.25
C LEU A 167 9.13 -6.51 -13.42
N ALA A 168 8.11 -7.05 -14.09
CA ALA A 168 7.42 -6.36 -15.18
C ALA A 168 6.83 -5.03 -14.72
N PHE A 169 6.28 -4.97 -13.50
CA PHE A 169 5.83 -3.71 -12.89
C PHE A 169 6.96 -2.69 -12.78
N CYS A 170 8.09 -3.07 -12.18
CA CYS A 170 9.25 -2.21 -12.04
C CYS A 170 9.76 -1.70 -13.40
N ASP A 171 9.87 -2.58 -14.39
CA ASP A 171 10.37 -2.23 -15.72
C ASP A 171 9.42 -1.29 -16.47
N ARG A 172 8.10 -1.46 -16.29
CA ARG A 172 7.09 -0.53 -16.83
C ARG A 172 7.24 0.87 -16.25
N LEU A 173 7.35 0.99 -14.93
CA LEU A 173 7.51 2.28 -14.26
C LEU A 173 8.83 2.95 -14.65
N ALA A 174 9.94 2.20 -14.68
CA ALA A 174 11.24 2.71 -15.10
C ALA A 174 11.22 3.20 -16.56
N SER A 175 10.59 2.43 -17.47
CA SER A 175 10.44 2.81 -18.88
C SER A 175 9.59 4.06 -19.06
N ARG A 176 8.57 4.25 -18.23
CA ARG A 176 7.70 5.42 -18.28
C ARG A 176 8.43 6.67 -17.77
N ALA A 177 9.10 6.58 -16.63
CA ALA A 177 9.90 7.68 -16.06
C ALA A 177 11.03 8.16 -17.01
N ALA A 178 11.51 7.29 -17.90
CA ALA A 178 12.49 7.65 -18.93
C ALA A 178 11.89 8.43 -20.11
N LYS A 179 10.61 8.25 -20.44
CA LYS A 179 9.92 8.91 -21.56
C LYS A 179 9.39 10.30 -21.23
N GLU A 180 9.30 10.63 -19.95
CA GLU A 180 8.84 11.93 -19.46
C GLU A 180 9.97 12.98 -19.39
N VAL A 181 11.11 12.72 -20.03
CA VAL A 181 12.22 13.67 -20.25
C VAL A 181 12.18 14.14 -21.69
#